data_AF-A0A290HG41-F1
#
_entry.id   AF-A0A290HG41-F1
#
_cell.length_a   1.000
_cell.length_b   1.000
_cell.length_c   1.000
_cell.angle_alpha   90.00
_cell.angle_beta   90.00
_cell.angle_gamma   90.00
#
_symmetry.space_group_name_H-M   'P 1'
#
loop_
_entity.id
_entity.type
_entity.pdbx_description
1 polymer ?
#
loop_
_entity_poly.entity_id
_entity_poly.type
_entity_poly.pdbx_seq_one_letter_code
_entity_poly.pdbx_strand_id
1 'polypeptide(L)'
;MNKLFLGLFYAFCGLLLAISVNLIISTNVWLEMRIHERLVLEVCMGLGIVFSFFRNSASIALFLVLQSTMFLICFWLSKMDLIYYSLRNFYLDGISISTIKIVFLTFLTLINLLIVYHLLGKKLTGFSNFS
;
A
#
# COMPACT_ATOMS: atom_id res chain seq x y z
N MET A 1 6.12 -5.87 18.31
CA MET A 1 5.04 -5.12 17.62
C MET A 1 3.76 -5.91 17.78
N ASN A 2 2.63 -5.24 18.02
CA ASN A 2 1.35 -5.93 18.20
C ASN A 2 0.96 -6.67 16.90
N LYS A 3 0.50 -7.94 16.96
CA LYS A 3 0.19 -8.74 15.75
C LYS A 3 -0.84 -8.04 14.84
N LEU A 4 -1.78 -7.32 15.43
CA LEU A 4 -2.77 -6.49 14.74
C LEU A 4 -2.12 -5.39 13.87
N PHE A 5 -1.07 -4.73 14.39
CA PHE A 5 -0.34 -3.72 13.62
C PHE A 5 0.39 -4.33 12.43
N LEU A 6 0.96 -5.52 12.62
CA LEU A 6 1.63 -6.26 11.55
C LEU A 6 0.65 -6.66 10.45
N GLY A 7 -0.54 -7.14 10.84
CA GLY A 7 -1.62 -7.46 9.92
C GLY A 7 -2.05 -6.25 9.08
N LEU A 8 -2.30 -5.10 9.72
CA LEU A 8 -2.66 -3.86 9.02
C LEU A 8 -1.54 -3.38 8.08
N PHE A 9 -0.28 -3.45 8.52
CA PHE A 9 0.87 -3.06 7.70
C PHE A 9 0.99 -3.92 6.44
N TYR A 10 0.91 -5.25 6.58
CA TYR A 10 1.02 -6.15 5.45
C TYR A 10 -0.23 -6.16 4.56
N ALA A 11 -1.43 -5.91 5.11
CA ALA A 11 -2.64 -5.65 4.33
C ALA A 11 -2.48 -4.39 3.46
N PHE A 12 -1.89 -3.33 4.01
CA PHE A 12 -1.60 -2.11 3.26
C PHE A 12 -0.52 -2.33 2.18
N CYS A 13 0.53 -3.11 2.48
CA CYS A 13 1.48 -3.56 1.44
C CYS A 13 0.79 -4.37 0.34
N GLY A 14 -0.14 -5.26 0.70
CA GLY A 14 -0.96 -6.00 -0.26
C GLY A 14 -1.81 -5.07 -1.13
N LEU A 15 -2.40 -4.03 -0.55
CA LEU A 15 -3.13 -2.98 -1.28
C LEU A 15 -2.22 -2.24 -2.28
N LEU A 16 -1.01 -1.85 -1.87
CA LEU A 16 -0.05 -1.18 -2.77
C LEU A 16 0.34 -2.09 -3.95
N LEU A 17 0.53 -3.38 -3.68
CA LEU A 17 0.83 -4.38 -4.71
C LEU A 17 -0.37 -4.55 -5.65
N ALA A 18 -1.59 -4.66 -5.12
CA ALA A 18 -2.81 -4.77 -5.91
C ALA A 18 -2.99 -3.61 -6.88
N ILE A 19 -2.80 -2.38 -6.38
CA ILE A 19 -2.89 -1.15 -7.18
C ILE A 19 -1.83 -1.17 -8.29
N SER A 20 -0.60 -1.55 -7.95
CA SER A 20 0.50 -1.63 -8.92
C SER A 20 0.19 -2.64 -10.04
N VAL A 21 -0.33 -3.81 -9.68
CA VAL A 21 -0.75 -4.85 -10.63
C VAL A 21 -1.93 -4.37 -11.48
N ASN A 22 -2.96 -3.77 -10.89
CA ASN A 22 -4.11 -3.22 -11.62
C ASN A 22 -3.72 -2.12 -12.61
N LEU A 23 -2.72 -1.29 -12.28
CA LEU A 23 -2.22 -0.26 -13.19
C LEU A 23 -1.55 -0.86 -14.44
N ILE A 24 -0.74 -1.91 -14.26
CA ILE A 24 -0.10 -2.65 -15.36
C ILE A 24 -1.13 -3.42 -16.20
N ILE A 25 -2.16 -3.93 -15.55
CA ILE A 25 -3.23 -4.68 -16.20
C ILE A 25 -4.12 -3.72 -17.03
N SER A 26 -4.44 -2.54 -16.49
CA SER A 26 -5.25 -1.51 -17.14
C SER A 26 -4.61 -0.93 -18.41
N THR A 27 -3.29 -1.06 -18.60
CA THR A 27 -2.65 -0.69 -19.86
C THR A 27 -2.97 -1.63 -21.02
N ASN A 28 -3.37 -2.87 -20.74
CA ASN A 28 -3.49 -3.90 -21.77
C ASN A 28 -4.93 -4.22 -22.20
N VAL A 29 -5.96 -4.07 -21.35
CA VAL A 29 -7.35 -4.44 -21.72
C VAL A 29 -8.36 -3.57 -20.98
N TRP A 30 -9.36 -3.00 -21.69
CA TRP A 30 -10.20 -1.91 -21.16
C TRP A 30 -11.66 -2.29 -20.79
N LEU A 31 -12.20 -3.45 -21.21
CA LEU A 31 -13.64 -3.74 -21.03
C LEU A 31 -14.00 -4.95 -20.15
N GLU A 32 -13.25 -6.06 -20.16
CA GLU A 32 -13.62 -7.26 -19.37
C GLU A 32 -13.04 -7.27 -17.94
N MET A 33 -12.27 -6.26 -17.58
CA MET A 33 -11.42 -6.29 -16.37
C MET A 33 -12.05 -5.80 -15.06
N ARG A 34 -13.23 -5.18 -15.04
CA ARG A 34 -13.78 -4.61 -13.78
C ARG A 34 -14.04 -5.67 -12.69
N ILE A 35 -14.40 -6.89 -13.07
CA ILE A 35 -14.60 -8.01 -12.13
C ILE A 35 -13.24 -8.55 -11.66
N HIS A 36 -12.27 -8.66 -12.57
CA HIS A 36 -10.90 -9.06 -12.24
C HIS A 36 -10.19 -8.03 -11.36
N GLU A 37 -10.49 -6.74 -11.52
CA GLU A 37 -9.91 -5.64 -10.73
C GLU A 37 -10.26 -5.78 -9.24
N ARG A 38 -11.49 -6.18 -8.92
CA ARG A 38 -11.92 -6.49 -7.55
C ARG A 38 -11.23 -7.74 -7.02
N LEU A 39 -11.20 -8.82 -7.81
CA LEU A 39 -10.58 -10.07 -7.41
C LEU A 39 -9.08 -9.92 -7.11
N VAL A 40 -8.34 -9.17 -7.96
CA VAL A 40 -6.92 -8.90 -7.77
C VAL A 40 -6.67 -8.17 -6.44
N LEU A 41 -7.53 -7.23 -6.09
CA LEU A 41 -7.39 -6.46 -4.86
C LEU A 41 -7.69 -7.30 -3.61
N GLU A 42 -8.76 -8.11 -3.63
CA GLU A 42 -9.08 -9.05 -2.56
C GLU A 42 -7.98 -10.10 -2.35
N VAL A 43 -7.49 -10.69 -3.44
CA VAL A 43 -6.44 -11.71 -3.39
C VAL A 43 -5.13 -11.11 -2.87
N CYS A 44 -4.72 -9.94 -3.35
CA CYS A 44 -3.48 -9.30 -2.91
C CYS A 44 -3.55 -8.85 -1.44
N MET A 45 -4.70 -8.31 -0.99
CA MET A 45 -4.91 -8.00 0.42
C MET A 45 -4.93 -9.25 1.30
N GLY A 46 -5.65 -10.28 0.87
CA GLY A 46 -5.72 -11.57 1.56
C GLY A 46 -4.34 -12.20 1.70
N LEU A 47 -3.55 -12.22 0.62
CA LEU A 47 -2.16 -12.66 0.63
C LEU A 47 -1.30 -11.82 1.58
N GLY A 48 -1.48 -10.49 1.61
CA GLY A 48 -0.81 -9.60 2.56
C GLY A 48 -1.11 -10.00 4.02
N ILE A 49 -2.38 -10.21 4.35
CA ILE A 49 -2.82 -10.63 5.69
C ILE A 49 -2.25 -12.01 6.04
N VAL A 50 -2.34 -12.98 5.12
CA VAL A 50 -1.79 -14.33 5.33
C VAL A 50 -0.27 -14.26 5.55
N PHE A 51 0.44 -13.47 4.75
CA PHE A 51 1.89 -13.27 4.88
C PHE A 51 2.28 -12.64 6.22
N SER A 52 1.40 -11.83 6.81
CA SER A 52 1.62 -11.24 8.14
C SER A 52 1.71 -12.29 9.25
N PHE A 53 1.05 -13.44 9.12
CA PHE A 53 1.12 -14.52 10.11
C PHE A 53 2.46 -15.25 10.10
N PHE A 54 3.15 -15.28 8.95
CA PHE A 54 4.45 -15.92 8.80
C PHE A 54 5.63 -14.98 9.13
N ARG A 55 5.37 -13.69 9.35
CA ARG A 55 6.39 -12.67 9.63
C ARG A 55 6.28 -12.18 11.07
N ASN A 56 7.40 -12.13 11.78
CA ASN A 56 7.45 -11.58 13.15
C ASN A 56 7.80 -10.09 13.22
N SER A 57 8.15 -9.48 12.08
CA SER A 57 8.58 -8.07 12.01
C SER A 57 8.15 -7.43 10.71
N ALA A 58 7.78 -6.15 10.76
CA ALA A 58 7.46 -5.35 9.59
C ALA A 58 8.72 -5.09 8.75
N SER A 59 8.69 -5.49 7.47
CA SER A 59 9.78 -5.20 6.53
C SER A 59 9.61 -3.81 5.94
N ILE A 60 10.32 -2.84 6.51
CA ILE A 60 10.35 -1.45 6.03
C ILE A 60 10.85 -1.37 4.57
N ALA A 61 11.85 -2.19 4.23
CA ALA A 61 12.38 -2.25 2.86
C ALA A 61 11.31 -2.68 1.85
N LEU A 62 10.50 -3.70 2.19
CA LEU A 62 9.41 -4.17 1.32
C LEU A 62 8.37 -3.06 1.10
N PHE A 63 8.00 -2.33 2.14
CA PHE A 63 7.09 -1.19 2.02
C PHE A 63 7.65 -0.08 1.12
N LEU A 64 8.92 0.30 1.30
CA LEU A 64 9.56 1.33 0.47
C LEU A 64 9.62 0.91 -1.00
N VAL A 65 9.94 -0.36 -1.28
CA VAL A 65 9.95 -0.90 -2.65
C VAL A 65 8.55 -0.86 -3.27
N LEU A 66 7.52 -1.32 -2.55
CA LEU A 66 6.14 -1.29 -3.04
C LEU A 66 5.61 0.12 -3.25
N GLN A 67 5.90 1.04 -2.33
CA GLN A 67 5.52 2.44 -2.49
C GLN A 67 6.23 3.07 -3.70
N SER A 68 7.54 2.87 -3.83
CA SER A 68 8.33 3.44 -4.93
C SER A 68 7.90 2.87 -6.28
N THR A 69 7.65 1.56 -6.37
CA THR A 69 7.17 0.91 -7.59
C THR A 69 5.80 1.42 -7.99
N MET A 70 4.86 1.56 -7.04
CA MET A 70 3.54 2.14 -7.32
C MET A 70 3.65 3.55 -7.91
N PHE A 71 4.45 4.44 -7.28
CA PHE A 71 4.65 5.80 -7.79
C PHE A 71 5.33 5.82 -9.16
N LEU A 72 6.32 4.96 -9.39
CA LEU A 72 7.05 4.89 -10.65
C LEU A 72 6.13 4.42 -11.79
N ILE A 73 5.29 3.41 -11.55
CA ILE A 73 4.28 2.94 -12.50
C ILE A 73 3.27 4.06 -12.81
N CYS A 74 2.80 4.78 -11.79
CA CYS A 74 1.84 5.87 -11.98
C CYS A 74 2.43 7.05 -12.76
N PHE A 75 3.70 7.37 -12.50
CA PHE A 75 4.44 8.39 -13.22
C PHE A 75 4.64 7.99 -14.68
N TRP A 76 5.08 6.76 -14.94
CA TRP A 76 5.31 6.23 -16.29
C TRP A 76 4.03 6.24 -17.13
N LEU A 77 2.88 5.94 -16.50
CA LEU A 77 1.60 5.86 -17.19
C LEU A 77 0.86 7.20 -17.25
N SER A 78 1.38 8.27 -16.65
CA SER A 78 0.71 9.56 -16.47
C SER A 78 -0.74 9.42 -15.96
N LYS A 79 -0.98 8.36 -15.17
CA LYS A 79 -2.32 7.89 -14.73
C LYS A 79 -2.42 7.93 -13.21
N MET A 80 -1.93 9.01 -12.61
CA MET A 80 -1.95 9.22 -11.16
C MET A 80 -3.37 9.14 -10.57
N ASP A 81 -4.38 9.57 -11.34
CA ASP A 81 -5.76 9.55 -10.86
C ASP A 81 -6.39 8.15 -10.87
N LEU A 82 -5.83 7.22 -11.66
CA LEU A 82 -6.37 5.86 -11.83
C LEU A 82 -6.34 5.05 -10.53
N ILE A 83 -5.37 5.35 -9.66
CA ILE A 83 -5.27 4.78 -8.31
C ILE A 83 -6.55 5.08 -7.52
N TYR A 84 -6.99 6.34 -7.54
CA TYR A 84 -8.14 6.80 -6.78
C TYR A 84 -9.44 6.25 -7.38
N TYR A 85 -9.49 6.06 -8.71
CA TYR A 85 -10.60 5.38 -9.37
C TYR A 85 -10.70 3.91 -8.98
N SER A 86 -9.58 3.19 -8.90
CA SER A 86 -9.54 1.79 -8.47
C SER A 86 -10.01 1.65 -7.02
N LEU A 87 -9.53 2.53 -6.12
CA LEU A 87 -9.98 2.59 -4.72
C LEU A 87 -11.47 2.94 -4.59
N ARG A 88 -11.97 3.87 -5.41
CA ARG A 88 -13.40 4.26 -5.44
C ARG A 88 -14.30 3.10 -5.80
N ASN A 89 -13.97 2.40 -6.89
CA ASN A 89 -14.74 1.27 -7.40
C ASN A 89 -14.79 0.08 -6.42
N PHE A 90 -13.86 0.03 -5.46
CA PHE A 90 -13.74 -1.06 -4.51
C PHE A 90 -14.44 -0.77 -3.18
N TYR A 91 -14.23 0.41 -2.59
CA TYR A 91 -14.66 0.68 -1.22
C TYR A 91 -15.92 1.54 -1.08
N LEU A 92 -16.20 2.42 -2.04
CA LEU A 92 -17.03 3.59 -1.79
C LEU A 92 -17.76 4.04 -3.06
N ASP A 93 -18.70 3.23 -3.54
CA ASP A 93 -19.66 3.65 -4.55
C ASP A 93 -20.45 4.86 -4.00
N GLY A 94 -20.20 6.05 -4.56
CA GLY A 94 -20.86 7.30 -4.17
C GLY A 94 -19.96 8.36 -3.52
N ILE A 95 -18.71 8.05 -3.17
CA ILE A 95 -17.78 9.07 -2.62
C ILE A 95 -17.01 9.77 -3.75
N SER A 96 -16.75 11.07 -3.56
CA SER A 96 -15.98 11.88 -4.49
C SER A 96 -14.51 11.45 -4.51
N ILE A 97 -13.89 11.49 -5.70
CA ILE A 97 -12.50 11.10 -5.92
C ILE A 97 -11.54 11.97 -5.09
N SER A 98 -11.89 13.24 -4.87
CA SER A 98 -11.12 14.17 -4.04
C SER A 98 -11.03 13.69 -2.59
N THR A 99 -12.12 13.19 -2.01
CA THR A 99 -12.14 12.64 -0.65
C THR A 99 -11.28 11.38 -0.55
N ILE A 100 -11.36 10.48 -1.54
CA ILE A 100 -10.54 9.25 -1.57
C ILE A 100 -9.06 9.58 -1.67
N LYS A 101 -8.71 10.58 -2.50
CA LYS A 101 -7.34 11.07 -2.62
C LYS A 101 -6.80 11.58 -1.30
N ILE A 102 -7.58 12.37 -0.57
CA ILE A 102 -7.19 12.88 0.75
C ILE A 102 -6.98 11.72 1.72
N VAL A 103 -7.94 10.80 1.84
CA VAL A 103 -7.86 9.66 2.77
C VAL A 103 -6.64 8.79 2.47
N PHE A 104 -6.41 8.45 1.21
CA PHE A 104 -5.25 7.65 0.80
C PHE A 104 -3.93 8.35 1.15
N LEU A 105 -3.80 9.64 0.84
CA LEU A 105 -2.61 10.41 1.21
C LEU A 105 -2.42 10.46 2.73
N THR A 106 -3.48 10.68 3.51
CA THR A 106 -3.41 10.72 4.97
C THR A 106 -2.93 9.38 5.54
N PHE A 107 -3.42 8.25 5.03
CA PHE A 107 -2.92 6.94 5.45
C PHE A 107 -1.46 6.73 5.06
N LEU A 108 -1.09 7.11 3.83
CA LEU A 108 0.28 6.99 3.34
C LEU A 108 1.26 7.82 4.18
N THR A 109 0.91 9.05 4.54
CA THR A 109 1.75 9.93 5.38
C THR A 109 1.86 9.41 6.81
N LEU A 110 0.77 8.90 7.38
CA LEU A 110 0.77 8.35 8.74
C LEU A 110 1.65 7.11 8.84
N ILE A 111 1.56 6.19 7.88
CA ILE A 111 2.42 4.99 7.83
C ILE A 111 3.89 5.39 7.64
N ASN A 112 4.18 6.35 6.76
CA ASN A 112 5.54 6.85 6.57
C ASN A 112 6.10 7.50 7.85
N LEU A 113 5.32 8.29 8.57
CA LEU A 113 5.72 8.86 9.86
C LEU A 113 6.03 7.78 10.90
N LEU A 114 5.22 6.72 10.96
CA LEU A 114 5.47 5.58 11.86
C LEU A 114 6.77 4.85 11.52
N ILE A 115 7.07 4.67 10.23
CA ILE A 115 8.33 4.07 9.77
C ILE A 115 9.52 4.96 10.14
N VAL A 116 9.43 6.26 9.88
CA VAL A 116 10.47 7.25 10.22
C VAL A 116 10.74 7.25 11.72
N TYR A 117 9.68 7.29 12.54
CA TYR A 117 9.80 7.20 14.00
C TYR A 117 10.49 5.90 14.44
N HIS A 118 10.14 4.76 13.83
CA HIS A 118 10.76 3.47 14.15
C HIS A 118 12.25 3.42 13.76
N LEU A 119 12.63 4.00 12.61
CA LEU A 119 14.01 4.10 12.16
C LEU A 119 14.85 5.03 13.05
N LEU A 120 14.31 6.20 13.41
CA LEU A 120 14.96 7.16 14.32
C LEU A 120 15.11 6.59 15.73
N GLY A 121 14.08 5.92 16.27
CA GLY A 121 14.12 5.28 17.57
C GLY A 121 15.21 4.20 17.67
N LYS A 122 15.37 3.37 16.62
CA LYS A 122 16.46 2.39 16.54
C LYS A 122 17.85 3.03 16.52
N LYS A 123 17.98 4.19 15.85
CA LYS A 123 19.26 4.91 15.74
C LYS A 123 19.67 5.55 17.07
N LEU A 124 18.71 6.04 17.85
CA LEU A 124 18.93 6.58 19.20
C LEU A 124 19.43 5.52 20.20
N THR A 125 18.87 4.30 20.17
CA THR A 125 19.34 3.19 21.04
C THR A 125 20.68 2.60 20.62
N GLY A 126 21.08 2.75 19.36
CA GLY A 126 22.41 2.31 18.89
C GLY A 126 23.54 3.22 19.36
N PHE A 127 23.25 4.50 19.65
CA PHE A 127 24.23 5.48 20.09
C PHE A 127 24.50 5.42 21.60
N SER A 128 23.53 4.97 22.40
CA SER A 128 23.68 4.81 23.86
C SER A 128 24.51 3.58 24.28
N ASN A 129 24.76 2.63 23.36
CA ASN A 129 25.58 1.46 23.63
C ASN A 129 27.05 1.65 23.22
N PHE A 130 27.44 2.88 22.87
CA PHE A 130 28.80 3.27 22.49
C PHE A 130 29.43 4.33 23.41
N SER A 131 28.76 4.68 24.52
CA SER A 131 29.31 5.57 25.57
C SER A 131 29.74 4.79 26.79
#